data_AF-A0A8S3SVS1-F1
#
_entry.id   AF-A0A8S3SVS1-F1
#
_cell.length_a   1.000
_cell.length_b   1.000
_cell.length_c   1.000
_cell.angle_alpha   90.00
_cell.angle_beta   90.00
_cell.angle_gamma   90.00
#
_symmetry.space_group_name_H-M   'P 1'
#
loop_
_entity.id
_entity.type
_entity.pdbx_description
1 polymer ?
#
loop_
_entity_poly.entity_id
_entity_poly.type
_entity_poly.pdbx_seq_one_letter_code
_entity_poly.pdbx_strand_id
1 'polypeptide(L)'
;MSALRFVIVISCIISVCLSSGETLMTDQHYLQLANMIASEISSRAKLDETVKSLKGEIANIKGRAEIDIDICKSQLLVIKNDSDVLGSKLQTLENDYRVMKSENGELLDHQSILEETRIQMQNITNGQIETIRHLQRELEKVTMDHNMLKEHLNNSRTDYDTLLSDYTGLKSKYETDLRVFEAEMRANIEEQEELQGNLTQLQEEMKNTNATVLNLMKTSDTKKTEIFTLMNLTDDATQRISLLENLKDVLVPRLDKLIEKQGAMKDKMDNQTIGLNAKVAVSACATEQSVGGIVRFPTVKTEFGISKLSGLQTRGEFVCDIPGLYLVSVYLVSATTHANFNLYKNSYDLTKVFMKGSSKDNRDYGTGTAVQAVELDVGDTIYVKLEGQYTIVGNSSSCITIMKIK
;
A
#
# COMPACT_ATOMS: atom_id res chain seq x y z
N MET A 1 -60.58 -1.69 -116.15
CA MET A 1 -61.90 -2.18 -116.63
C MET A 1 -62.81 -1.04 -117.17
N SER A 2 -62.26 0.05 -117.73
CA SER A 2 -63.04 1.25 -118.13
C SER A 2 -62.97 1.61 -119.63
N ALA A 3 -62.01 1.09 -120.40
CA ALA A 3 -61.93 1.33 -121.85
C ALA A 3 -63.00 0.53 -122.62
N LEU A 4 -63.19 -0.75 -122.27
CA LEU A 4 -64.12 -1.64 -122.96
C LEU A 4 -65.59 -1.19 -122.83
N ARG A 5 -66.00 -0.73 -121.64
CA ARG A 5 -67.37 -0.21 -121.42
C ARG A 5 -67.62 1.09 -122.17
N PHE A 6 -66.60 1.93 -122.36
CA PHE A 6 -66.74 3.19 -123.09
C PHE A 6 -66.87 2.95 -124.61
N VAL A 7 -66.10 1.99 -125.14
CA VAL A 7 -66.25 1.52 -126.54
C VAL A 7 -67.62 0.90 -126.78
N ILE A 8 -68.15 0.12 -125.82
CA ILE A 8 -69.49 -0.48 -125.91
C ILE A 8 -70.58 0.60 -125.90
N VAL A 9 -70.49 1.62 -125.04
CA VAL A 9 -71.47 2.72 -125.00
C VAL A 9 -71.45 3.55 -126.28
N ILE A 10 -70.27 3.87 -126.83
CA ILE A 10 -70.15 4.58 -128.12
C ILE A 10 -70.69 3.71 -129.27
N SER A 11 -70.40 2.42 -129.28
CA SER A 11 -70.92 1.47 -130.28
C SER A 11 -72.45 1.33 -130.21
N CYS A 12 -73.03 1.36 -129.01
CA CYS A 12 -74.49 1.39 -128.81
C CYS A 12 -75.11 2.70 -129.29
N ILE A 13 -74.51 3.86 -129.01
CA ILE A 13 -75.02 5.17 -129.48
C ILE A 13 -74.96 5.26 -131.01
N ILE A 14 -73.88 4.79 -131.64
CA ILE A 14 -73.74 4.74 -133.11
C ILE A 14 -74.77 3.77 -133.71
N SER A 15 -74.99 2.62 -133.10
CA SER A 15 -75.99 1.64 -133.58
C SER A 15 -77.42 2.14 -133.44
N VAL A 16 -77.75 2.85 -132.35
CA VAL A 16 -79.08 3.43 -132.14
C VAL A 16 -79.36 4.53 -133.16
N CYS A 17 -78.41 5.44 -133.41
CA CYS A 17 -78.55 6.50 -134.41
C CYS A 17 -78.64 5.99 -135.86
N LEU A 18 -78.01 4.85 -136.19
CA LEU A 18 -78.13 4.21 -137.52
C LEU A 18 -79.48 3.47 -137.71
N SER A 19 -80.17 3.11 -136.62
CA SER A 19 -81.42 2.34 -136.66
C SER A 19 -82.70 3.18 -136.66
N SER A 20 -82.64 4.47 -136.31
CA SER A 20 -83.83 5.32 -136.12
C SER A 20 -84.29 6.11 -137.35
N GLY A 21 -83.61 6.04 -138.50
CA GLY A 21 -84.15 6.51 -139.79
C GLY A 21 -84.52 8.01 -139.88
N GLU A 22 -84.04 8.86 -138.99
CA GLU A 22 -84.33 10.30 -138.96
C GLU A 22 -83.06 11.14 -139.17
N THR A 23 -83.07 11.92 -140.27
CA THR A 23 -82.12 12.99 -140.65
C THR A 23 -80.62 12.64 -140.66
N LEU A 24 -79.99 12.73 -141.83
CA LEU A 24 -78.53 12.73 -141.97
C LEU A 24 -77.94 13.70 -140.92
N MET A 25 -77.21 13.14 -139.95
CA MET A 25 -76.21 13.87 -139.18
C MET A 25 -75.36 14.64 -140.20
N THR A 26 -75.48 15.97 -140.23
CA THR A 26 -74.62 16.82 -141.05
C THR A 26 -73.18 16.64 -140.58
N ASP A 27 -72.18 16.87 -141.44
CA ASP A 27 -70.76 16.76 -141.09
C ASP A 27 -70.40 17.50 -139.77
N GLN A 28 -71.17 18.55 -139.46
CA GLN A 28 -71.07 19.31 -138.23
C GLN A 28 -71.39 18.52 -136.95
N HIS A 29 -72.36 17.59 -136.97
CA HIS A 29 -72.66 16.73 -135.82
C HIS A 29 -71.63 15.61 -135.62
N TYR A 30 -71.09 15.05 -136.71
CA TYR A 30 -69.97 14.10 -136.63
C TYR A 30 -68.73 14.77 -136.05
N LEU A 31 -68.45 16.01 -136.46
CA LEU A 31 -67.38 16.81 -135.90
C LEU A 31 -67.59 17.09 -134.41
N GLN A 32 -68.82 17.38 -133.99
CA GLN A 32 -69.17 17.61 -132.58
C GLN A 32 -68.99 16.35 -131.72
N LEU A 33 -69.44 15.19 -132.20
CA LEU A 33 -69.26 13.90 -131.54
C LEU A 33 -67.78 13.49 -131.49
N ALA A 34 -67.03 13.69 -132.58
CA ALA A 34 -65.59 13.44 -132.62
C ALA A 34 -64.84 14.34 -131.63
N ASN A 35 -65.21 15.62 -131.52
CA ASN A 35 -64.64 16.54 -130.53
C ASN A 35 -64.98 16.14 -129.10
N MET A 36 -66.20 15.66 -128.83
CA MET A 36 -66.58 15.13 -127.51
C MET A 36 -65.80 13.87 -127.15
N ILE A 37 -65.67 12.93 -128.09
CA ILE A 37 -64.90 11.69 -127.90
C ILE A 37 -63.41 12.04 -127.68
N ALA A 38 -62.84 12.93 -128.48
CA ALA A 38 -61.46 13.38 -128.31
C ALA A 38 -61.24 14.10 -126.97
N SER A 39 -62.20 14.94 -126.53
CA SER A 39 -62.17 15.60 -125.22
C SER A 39 -62.22 14.60 -124.06
N GLU A 40 -63.07 13.58 -124.15
CA GLU A 40 -63.20 12.54 -123.13
C GLU A 40 -61.97 11.61 -123.11
N ILE A 41 -61.42 11.25 -124.27
CA ILE A 41 -60.15 10.51 -124.38
C ILE A 41 -59.02 11.33 -123.76
N SER A 42 -58.94 12.64 -124.05
CA SER A 42 -57.95 13.55 -123.46
C SER A 42 -58.13 13.65 -121.93
N SER A 43 -59.37 13.74 -121.46
CA SER A 43 -59.69 13.80 -120.03
C SER A 43 -59.32 12.50 -119.30
N ARG A 44 -59.55 11.34 -119.93
CA ARG A 44 -59.13 10.03 -119.41
C ARG A 44 -57.62 9.87 -119.40
N ALA A 45 -56.91 10.33 -120.44
CA ALA A 45 -55.45 10.32 -120.47
C ALA A 45 -54.87 11.15 -119.31
N LYS A 46 -55.42 12.35 -119.06
CA LYS A 46 -55.05 13.18 -117.90
C LYS A 46 -55.37 12.49 -116.57
N LEU A 47 -56.50 11.79 -116.49
CA LEU A 47 -56.88 11.03 -115.30
C LEU A 47 -55.90 9.88 -115.04
N ASP A 48 -55.52 9.11 -116.06
CA ASP A 48 -54.55 8.02 -115.94
C ASP A 48 -53.16 8.53 -115.53
N GLU A 49 -52.72 9.67 -116.07
CA GLU A 49 -51.49 10.33 -115.66
C GLU A 49 -51.56 10.78 -114.18
N THR A 50 -52.69 11.35 -113.76
CA THR A 50 -52.95 11.72 -112.35
C THR A 50 -52.93 10.48 -111.45
N VAL A 51 -53.60 9.40 -111.84
CA VAL A 51 -53.61 8.13 -111.09
C VAL A 51 -52.21 7.54 -111.01
N LYS A 52 -51.43 7.61 -112.08
CA LYS A 52 -50.03 7.15 -112.09
C LYS A 52 -49.16 8.00 -111.15
N SER A 53 -49.31 9.32 -111.17
CA SER A 53 -48.64 10.24 -110.23
C SER A 53 -49.00 9.91 -108.79
N LEU A 54 -50.30 9.83 -108.48
CA LEU A 54 -50.80 9.50 -107.15
C LEU A 54 -50.31 8.13 -106.66
N LYS A 55 -50.24 7.11 -107.52
CA LYS A 55 -49.64 5.82 -107.15
C LYS A 55 -48.15 5.95 -106.81
N GLY A 56 -47.41 6.76 -107.56
CA GLY A 56 -46.02 7.09 -107.26
C GLY A 56 -45.87 7.80 -105.91
N GLU A 57 -46.73 8.79 -105.64
CA GLU A 57 -46.78 9.50 -104.37
C GLU A 57 -47.12 8.58 -103.19
N ILE A 58 -48.14 7.72 -103.33
CA ILE A 58 -48.51 6.72 -102.32
C ILE A 58 -47.35 5.76 -102.05
N ALA A 59 -46.66 5.27 -103.09
CA ALA A 59 -45.51 4.40 -102.91
C ALA A 59 -44.35 5.11 -102.18
N ASN A 60 -44.11 6.39 -102.50
CA ASN A 60 -43.11 7.21 -101.82
C ASN A 60 -43.48 7.47 -100.35
N ILE A 61 -44.74 7.83 -100.07
CA ILE A 61 -45.26 8.01 -98.70
C ILE A 61 -45.11 6.72 -97.90
N LYS A 62 -45.47 5.57 -98.50
CA LYS A 62 -45.33 4.26 -97.87
C LYS A 62 -43.86 3.94 -97.54
N GLY A 63 -42.95 4.17 -98.49
CA GLY A 63 -41.52 3.95 -98.26
C GLY A 63 -40.95 4.85 -97.16
N ARG A 64 -41.36 6.13 -97.12
CA ARG A 64 -41.00 7.05 -96.03
C ARG A 64 -41.54 6.58 -94.68
N ALA A 65 -42.81 6.18 -94.62
CA ALA A 65 -43.42 5.66 -93.39
C ALA A 65 -42.73 4.39 -92.89
N GLU A 66 -42.30 3.48 -93.78
CA GLU A 66 -41.53 2.29 -93.41
C GLU A 66 -40.16 2.68 -92.80
N ILE A 67 -39.46 3.65 -93.40
CA ILE A 67 -38.20 4.19 -92.86
C ILE A 67 -38.42 4.81 -91.46
N ASP A 68 -39.42 5.66 -91.31
CA ASP A 68 -39.73 6.31 -90.04
C ASP A 68 -40.09 5.28 -88.94
N ILE A 69 -40.86 4.24 -89.30
CA ILE A 69 -41.18 3.13 -88.40
C ILE A 69 -39.91 2.41 -87.92
N ASP A 70 -38.97 2.13 -88.83
CA ASP A 70 -37.74 1.41 -88.48
C ASP A 70 -36.77 2.29 -87.66
N ILE A 71 -36.75 3.61 -87.92
CA ILE A 71 -36.07 4.59 -87.05
C ILE A 71 -36.69 4.56 -85.66
N CYS A 72 -38.01 4.63 -85.53
CA CYS A 72 -38.70 4.59 -84.23
C CYS A 72 -38.42 3.28 -83.47
N LYS A 73 -38.44 2.12 -84.14
CA LYS A 73 -38.07 0.84 -83.52
C LYS A 73 -36.64 0.84 -83.00
N SER A 74 -35.71 1.38 -83.79
CA SER A 74 -34.30 1.47 -83.40
C SER A 74 -34.11 2.39 -82.19
N GLN A 75 -34.79 3.54 -82.16
CA GLN A 75 -34.79 4.45 -81.01
C GLN A 75 -35.40 3.81 -79.77
N LEU A 76 -36.51 3.09 -79.91
CA LEU A 76 -37.12 2.35 -78.79
C LEU A 76 -36.18 1.29 -78.22
N LEU A 77 -35.41 0.60 -79.06
CA LEU A 77 -34.41 -0.37 -78.61
C LEU A 77 -33.27 0.30 -77.82
N VAL A 78 -32.78 1.45 -78.29
CA VAL A 78 -31.77 2.24 -77.57
C VAL A 78 -32.30 2.70 -76.21
N ILE A 79 -33.50 3.27 -76.17
CA ILE A 79 -34.15 3.72 -74.92
C ILE A 79 -34.30 2.56 -73.93
N LYS A 80 -34.69 1.36 -74.42
CA LYS A 80 -34.80 0.17 -73.57
C LYS A 80 -33.44 -0.22 -72.99
N ASN A 81 -32.40 -0.28 -73.81
CA ASN A 81 -31.05 -0.62 -73.35
C ASN A 81 -30.54 0.41 -72.32
N ASP A 82 -30.76 1.70 -72.56
CA ASP A 82 -30.40 2.76 -71.60
C ASP A 82 -31.17 2.62 -70.28
N SER A 83 -32.46 2.27 -70.35
CA SER A 83 -33.29 1.99 -69.17
C SER A 83 -32.76 0.79 -68.37
N ASP A 84 -32.34 -0.29 -69.03
CA ASP A 84 -31.76 -1.48 -68.39
C ASP A 84 -30.42 -1.15 -67.70
N VAL A 85 -29.57 -0.33 -68.36
CA VAL A 85 -28.32 0.17 -67.79
C VAL A 85 -28.57 1.06 -66.57
N LEU A 86 -29.55 1.96 -66.64
CA LEU A 86 -29.93 2.81 -65.51
C LEU A 86 -30.48 1.99 -64.34
N GLY A 87 -31.30 0.97 -64.61
CA GLY A 87 -31.78 0.05 -63.59
C GLY A 87 -30.66 -0.68 -62.86
N SER A 88 -29.67 -1.18 -63.61
CA SER A 88 -28.49 -1.84 -63.03
C SER A 88 -27.65 -0.88 -62.17
N LYS A 89 -27.44 0.36 -62.62
CA LYS A 89 -26.72 1.38 -61.84
C LYS A 89 -27.46 1.77 -60.56
N LEU A 90 -28.78 1.87 -60.61
CA LEU A 90 -29.61 2.16 -59.44
C LEU A 90 -29.47 1.04 -58.39
N GLN A 91 -29.50 -0.22 -58.81
CA GLN A 91 -29.31 -1.36 -57.92
C GLN A 91 -27.91 -1.37 -57.26
N THR A 92 -26.86 -1.01 -58.00
CA THR A 92 -25.51 -0.85 -57.43
C THR A 92 -25.51 0.26 -56.37
N LEU A 93 -26.11 1.41 -56.67
CA LEU A 93 -26.16 2.55 -55.74
C LEU A 93 -26.94 2.22 -54.45
N GLU A 94 -28.04 1.46 -54.55
CA GLU A 94 -28.79 0.98 -53.39
C GLU A 94 -27.96 0.04 -52.50
N ASN A 95 -27.17 -0.85 -53.12
CA ASN A 95 -26.26 -1.72 -52.38
C ASN A 95 -25.15 -0.91 -51.68
N ASP A 96 -24.54 0.04 -52.37
CA ASP A 96 -23.51 0.92 -51.80
C ASP A 96 -24.05 1.72 -50.62
N TYR A 97 -25.27 2.27 -50.75
CA TYR A 97 -25.94 2.96 -49.65
C TYR A 97 -26.18 2.05 -48.44
N ARG A 98 -26.60 0.79 -48.68
CA ARG A 98 -26.79 -0.18 -47.60
C ARG A 98 -25.48 -0.49 -46.88
N VAL A 99 -24.37 -0.63 -47.61
CA VAL A 99 -23.02 -0.84 -47.03
C VAL A 99 -22.61 0.36 -46.19
N MET A 100 -22.66 1.58 -46.75
CA MET A 100 -22.33 2.81 -46.01
C MET A 100 -23.17 2.98 -44.74
N LYS A 101 -24.46 2.63 -44.79
CA LYS A 101 -25.33 2.68 -43.61
C LYS A 101 -24.91 1.70 -42.53
N SER A 102 -24.46 0.49 -42.92
CA SER A 102 -23.92 -0.51 -41.99
C SER A 102 -22.62 -0.03 -41.36
N GLU A 103 -21.67 0.45 -42.17
CA GLU A 103 -20.39 0.99 -41.71
C GLU A 103 -20.58 2.19 -40.77
N ASN A 104 -21.55 3.06 -41.04
CA ASN A 104 -21.87 4.17 -40.15
C ASN A 104 -22.44 3.68 -38.80
N GLY A 105 -23.14 2.54 -38.78
CA GLY A 105 -23.54 1.88 -37.53
C GLY A 105 -22.34 1.42 -36.72
N GLU A 106 -21.40 0.71 -37.35
CA GLU A 106 -20.16 0.25 -36.70
C GLU A 106 -19.29 1.42 -36.20
N LEU A 107 -19.27 2.56 -36.90
CA LEU A 107 -18.58 3.76 -36.45
C LEU A 107 -19.19 4.36 -35.18
N LEU A 108 -20.52 4.36 -35.05
CA LEU A 108 -21.20 4.82 -33.84
C LEU A 108 -20.91 3.90 -32.65
N ASP A 109 -20.86 2.59 -32.88
CA ASP A 109 -20.50 1.62 -31.85
C ASP A 109 -19.05 1.83 -31.38
N HIS A 110 -18.10 2.02 -32.30
CA HIS A 110 -16.71 2.37 -31.95
C HIS A 110 -16.61 3.69 -31.18
N GLN A 111 -17.40 4.71 -31.56
CA GLN A 111 -17.45 5.98 -30.84
C GLN A 111 -17.94 5.79 -29.39
N SER A 112 -18.92 4.93 -29.16
CA SER A 112 -19.39 4.58 -27.82
C SER A 112 -18.29 3.92 -26.98
N ILE A 113 -17.58 2.93 -27.55
CA ILE A 113 -16.46 2.24 -26.88
C ILE A 113 -15.34 3.23 -26.53
N LEU A 114 -15.01 4.17 -27.43
CA LEU A 114 -14.00 5.19 -27.17
C LEU A 114 -14.40 6.11 -26.02
N GLU A 115 -15.67 6.49 -25.90
CA GLU A 115 -16.16 7.33 -24.82
C GLU A 115 -16.13 6.59 -23.46
N GLU A 116 -16.52 5.32 -23.43
CA GLU A 116 -16.38 4.48 -22.23
C GLU A 116 -14.90 4.35 -21.80
N THR A 117 -14.01 4.11 -22.76
CA THR A 117 -12.56 4.02 -22.52
C THR A 117 -12.02 5.34 -21.98
N ARG A 118 -12.47 6.48 -22.52
CA ARG A 118 -12.10 7.82 -22.05
C ARG A 118 -12.50 8.03 -20.58
N ILE A 119 -13.72 7.63 -20.21
CA ILE A 119 -14.20 7.72 -18.82
C ILE A 119 -13.38 6.83 -17.89
N GLN A 120 -13.08 5.59 -18.29
CA GLN A 120 -12.25 4.68 -17.50
C GLN A 120 -10.85 5.24 -17.28
N MET A 121 -10.20 5.80 -18.31
CA MET A 121 -8.89 6.46 -18.18
C MET A 121 -8.95 7.66 -17.23
N GLN A 122 -10.02 8.45 -17.27
CA GLN A 122 -10.20 9.59 -16.37
C GLN A 122 -10.34 9.14 -14.91
N ASN A 123 -11.10 8.07 -14.66
CA ASN A 123 -11.24 7.49 -13.31
C ASN A 123 -9.91 6.94 -12.77
N ILE A 124 -9.14 6.23 -13.60
CA ILE A 124 -7.80 5.74 -13.24
C ILE A 124 -6.88 6.91 -12.88
N THR A 125 -6.88 7.96 -13.71
CA THR A 125 -6.06 9.16 -13.49
C THR A 125 -6.42 9.84 -12.16
N ASN A 126 -7.71 9.98 -11.86
CA ASN A 126 -8.19 10.56 -10.60
C ASN A 126 -7.74 9.72 -9.39
N GLY A 127 -7.88 8.39 -9.46
CA GLY A 127 -7.42 7.49 -8.39
C GLY A 127 -5.90 7.56 -8.16
N GLN A 128 -5.11 7.70 -9.23
CA GLN A 128 -3.67 7.91 -9.12
C GLN A 128 -3.33 9.25 -8.45
N ILE A 129 -4.05 10.33 -8.79
CA ILE A 129 -3.87 11.66 -8.16
C ILE A 129 -4.16 11.59 -6.65
N GLU A 130 -5.23 10.90 -6.24
CA GLU A 130 -5.56 10.72 -4.82
C GLU A 130 -4.49 9.94 -4.07
N THR A 131 -3.96 8.87 -4.69
CA THR A 131 -2.86 8.07 -4.13
C THR A 131 -1.60 8.92 -3.94
N ILE A 132 -1.24 9.74 -4.93
CA ILE A 132 -0.09 10.66 -4.84
C ILE A 132 -0.29 11.65 -3.68
N ARG A 133 -1.48 12.24 -3.54
CA ARG A 133 -1.79 13.16 -2.42
C ARG A 133 -1.74 12.48 -1.05
N HIS A 134 -2.10 11.20 -0.96
CA HIS A 134 -1.95 10.43 0.28
C HIS A 134 -0.48 10.25 0.64
N LEU A 135 0.33 9.78 -0.31
CA LEU A 135 1.77 9.55 -0.10
C LEU A 135 2.52 10.84 0.26
N GLN A 136 2.12 11.98 -0.32
CA GLN A 136 2.68 13.28 0.05
C GLN A 136 2.43 13.63 1.52
N ARG A 137 1.21 13.41 2.04
CA ARG A 137 0.89 13.65 3.46
C ARG A 137 1.64 12.71 4.40
N GLU A 138 1.80 11.45 4.03
CA GLU A 138 2.60 10.51 4.82
C GLU A 138 4.08 10.90 4.86
N LEU A 139 4.64 11.34 3.73
CA LEU A 139 6.02 11.83 3.66
C LEU A 139 6.24 13.07 4.54
N GLU A 140 5.27 14.00 4.55
CA GLU A 140 5.31 15.17 5.44
C GLU A 140 5.31 14.76 6.92
N LYS A 141 4.47 13.80 7.31
CA LYS A 141 4.44 13.27 8.68
C LYS A 141 5.78 12.63 9.07
N VAL A 142 6.33 11.77 8.21
CA VAL A 142 7.63 11.13 8.45
C VAL A 142 8.75 12.18 8.56
N THR A 143 8.68 13.24 7.77
CA THR A 143 9.64 14.36 7.84
C THR A 143 9.54 15.10 9.17
N MET A 144 8.34 15.34 9.69
CA MET A 144 8.14 15.92 11.02
C MET A 144 8.70 15.02 12.12
N ASP A 145 8.38 13.72 12.09
CA ASP A 145 8.88 12.74 13.06
C ASP A 145 10.41 12.67 13.05
N HIS A 146 11.04 12.70 11.86
CA HIS A 146 12.49 12.74 11.71
C HIS A 146 13.10 13.99 12.36
N ASN A 147 12.49 15.16 12.16
CA ASN A 147 12.98 16.40 12.75
C ASN A 147 12.85 16.39 14.28
N MET A 148 11.74 15.87 14.82
CA MET A 148 11.59 15.69 16.28
C MET A 148 12.64 14.74 16.85
N LEU A 149 12.89 13.62 16.19
CA LEU A 149 13.91 12.66 16.63
C LEU A 149 15.31 13.28 16.59
N LYS A 150 15.61 14.08 15.58
CA LYS A 150 16.88 14.80 15.45
C LYS A 150 17.08 15.80 16.60
N GLU A 151 16.03 16.52 16.99
CA GLU A 151 16.06 17.43 18.14
C GLU A 151 16.28 16.66 19.46
N HIS A 152 15.54 15.58 19.68
CA HIS A 152 15.73 14.72 20.85
C HIS A 152 17.15 14.15 20.94
N LEU A 153 17.73 13.74 19.81
CA LEU A 153 19.11 13.25 19.76
C LEU A 153 20.12 14.34 20.14
N ASN A 154 19.92 15.57 19.67
CA ASN A 154 20.76 16.70 20.04
C ASN A 154 20.67 16.99 21.54
N ASN A 155 19.46 17.01 22.11
CA ASN A 155 19.26 17.23 23.55
C ASN A 155 19.93 16.12 24.38
N SER A 156 19.72 14.86 24.02
CA SER A 156 20.38 13.72 24.69
C SER A 156 21.90 13.78 24.60
N ARG A 157 22.45 14.31 23.52
CA ARG A 157 23.90 14.53 23.39
C ARG A 157 24.38 15.61 24.34
N THR A 158 23.66 16.72 24.45
CA THR A 158 23.98 17.78 25.43
C THR A 158 23.91 17.28 26.87
N ASP A 159 22.90 16.47 27.20
CA ASP A 159 22.79 15.84 28.53
C ASP A 159 23.99 14.92 28.81
N TYR A 160 24.40 14.12 27.83
CA TYR A 160 25.58 13.27 27.95
C TYR A 160 26.86 14.07 28.16
N ASP A 161 27.06 15.15 27.39
CA ASP A 161 28.23 16.03 27.54
C ASP A 161 28.27 16.68 28.93
N THR A 162 27.11 17.05 29.47
CA THR A 162 26.96 17.59 30.84
C THR A 162 27.32 16.54 31.89
N LEU A 163 26.76 15.33 31.77
CA LEU A 163 27.05 14.22 32.68
C LEU A 163 28.53 13.83 32.68
N LEU A 164 29.16 13.85 31.50
CA LEU A 164 30.59 13.57 31.36
C LEU A 164 31.43 14.64 32.06
N SER A 165 31.05 15.92 31.93
CA SER A 165 31.69 17.02 32.64
C SER A 165 31.58 16.85 34.16
N ASP A 166 30.38 16.59 34.67
CA ASP A 166 30.13 16.35 36.09
C ASP A 166 30.96 15.18 36.64
N TYR A 167 31.00 14.07 35.90
CA TYR A 167 31.81 12.90 36.26
C TYR A 167 33.30 13.25 36.35
N THR A 168 33.83 14.01 35.37
CA THR A 168 35.25 14.43 35.39
C THR A 168 35.55 15.35 36.57
N GLY A 169 34.63 16.26 36.91
CA GLY A 169 34.74 17.14 38.08
C GLY A 169 34.73 16.36 39.39
N LEU A 170 33.78 15.41 39.54
CA LEU A 170 33.69 14.56 40.72
C LEU A 170 34.94 13.69 40.89
N LYS A 171 35.46 13.11 39.80
CA LYS A 171 36.69 12.33 39.81
C LYS A 171 37.89 13.17 40.30
N SER A 172 38.06 14.38 39.77
CA SER A 172 39.13 15.31 40.18
C SER A 172 39.03 15.69 41.67
N LYS A 173 37.81 15.94 42.16
CA LYS A 173 37.57 16.20 43.59
C LYS A 173 37.97 15.00 44.44
N TYR A 174 37.54 13.80 44.07
CA TYR A 174 37.90 12.57 44.79
C TYR A 174 39.42 12.35 44.84
N GLU A 175 40.11 12.57 43.72
CA GLU A 175 41.58 12.47 43.67
C GLU A 175 42.26 13.51 44.57
N THR A 176 41.67 14.70 44.71
CA THR A 176 42.17 15.76 45.60
C THR A 176 41.95 15.38 47.07
N ASP A 177 40.73 14.96 47.42
CA ASP A 177 40.37 14.54 48.78
C ASP A 177 41.24 13.35 49.23
N LEU A 178 41.54 12.42 48.32
CA LEU A 178 42.44 11.29 48.59
C LEU A 178 43.86 11.75 48.92
N ARG A 179 44.43 12.71 48.17
CA ARG A 179 45.76 13.25 48.45
C ARG A 179 45.82 13.98 49.79
N VAL A 180 44.77 14.74 50.13
CA VAL A 180 44.68 15.42 51.45
C VAL A 180 44.66 14.37 52.57
N PHE A 181 43.84 13.33 52.43
CA PHE A 181 43.79 12.24 53.40
C PHE A 181 45.13 11.51 53.55
N GLU A 182 45.81 11.22 52.44
CA GLU A 182 47.15 10.60 52.48
C GLU A 182 48.19 11.49 53.18
N ALA A 183 48.11 12.81 52.99
CA ALA A 183 48.98 13.77 53.66
C ALA A 183 48.70 13.85 55.17
N GLU A 184 47.42 13.89 55.57
CA GLU A 184 47.02 13.84 56.99
C GLU A 184 47.48 12.54 57.67
N MET A 185 47.32 11.40 57.00
CA MET A 185 47.79 10.11 57.48
C MET A 185 49.31 10.10 57.67
N ARG A 186 50.08 10.69 56.74
CA ARG A 186 51.54 10.80 56.88
C ARG A 186 51.94 11.68 58.06
N ALA A 187 51.30 12.85 58.23
CA ALA A 187 51.57 13.75 59.36
C ALA A 187 51.29 13.06 60.70
N ASN A 188 50.19 12.30 60.80
CA ASN A 188 49.89 11.53 62.01
C ASN A 188 50.91 10.43 62.31
N ILE A 189 51.47 9.78 61.27
CA ILE A 189 52.55 8.79 61.44
C ILE A 189 53.81 9.49 61.97
N GLU A 190 54.18 10.63 61.40
CA GLU A 190 55.33 11.42 61.87
C GLU A 190 55.16 11.86 63.34
N GLU A 191 53.97 12.31 63.73
CA GLU A 191 53.65 12.65 65.12
C GLU A 191 53.74 11.43 66.04
N GLN A 192 53.28 10.26 65.61
CA GLN A 192 53.43 9.02 66.39
C GLN A 192 54.89 8.61 66.56
N GLU A 193 55.71 8.73 65.52
CA GLU A 193 57.15 8.44 65.59
C GLU A 193 57.85 9.39 66.57
N GLU A 194 57.49 10.69 66.57
CA GLU A 194 57.99 11.67 67.54
C GLU A 194 57.57 11.33 68.98
N LEU A 195 56.28 11.04 69.20
CA LEU A 195 55.76 10.62 70.50
C LEU A 195 56.44 9.35 71.02
N GLN A 196 56.74 8.40 70.14
CA GLN A 196 57.44 7.17 70.49
C GLN A 196 58.92 7.43 70.82
N GLY A 197 59.57 8.37 70.11
CA GLY A 197 60.90 8.88 70.45
C GLY A 197 60.94 9.51 71.84
N ASN A 198 59.99 10.42 72.11
CA ASN A 198 59.84 11.08 73.42
C ASN A 198 59.59 10.06 74.54
N LEU A 199 58.72 9.06 74.32
CA LEU A 199 58.46 7.99 75.28
C LEU A 199 59.74 7.19 75.59
N THR A 200 60.55 6.88 74.57
CA THR A 200 61.80 6.14 74.73
C THR A 200 62.82 6.94 75.55
N GLN A 201 62.94 8.25 75.28
CA GLN A 201 63.78 9.15 76.07
C GLN A 201 63.33 9.19 77.54
N LEU A 202 62.02 9.32 77.77
CA LEU A 202 61.43 9.39 79.11
C LEU A 202 61.62 8.08 79.89
N GLN A 203 61.57 6.93 79.21
CA GLN A 203 61.92 5.63 79.78
C GLN A 203 63.40 5.56 80.21
N GLU A 204 64.32 6.10 79.42
CA GLU A 204 65.74 6.13 79.77
C GLU A 204 66.02 7.13 80.92
N GLU A 205 65.37 8.28 80.92
CA GLU A 205 65.38 9.23 82.04
C GLU A 205 64.86 8.57 83.31
N MET A 206 63.71 7.90 83.27
CA MET A 206 63.17 7.13 84.42
C MET A 206 64.15 6.07 84.90
N LYS A 207 64.83 5.35 83.99
CA LYS A 207 65.83 4.35 84.35
C LYS A 207 67.04 4.99 85.03
N ASN A 208 67.51 6.14 84.56
CA ASN A 208 68.58 6.92 85.18
C ASN A 208 68.14 7.47 86.54
N THR A 209 66.93 8.00 86.66
CA THR A 209 66.34 8.44 87.93
C THR A 209 66.19 7.26 88.88
N ASN A 210 65.72 6.09 88.42
CA ASN A 210 65.63 4.87 89.23
C ASN A 210 67.01 4.40 89.68
N ALA A 211 68.03 4.46 88.83
CA ALA A 211 69.41 4.17 89.24
C ALA A 211 69.90 5.16 90.30
N THR A 212 69.53 6.44 90.17
CA THR A 212 69.84 7.50 91.15
C THR A 212 69.08 7.29 92.46
N VAL A 213 67.79 6.95 92.41
CA VAL A 213 66.95 6.58 93.55
C VAL A 213 67.47 5.31 94.21
N LEU A 214 67.94 4.32 93.44
CA LEU A 214 68.53 3.10 93.99
C LEU A 214 69.88 3.40 94.67
N ASN A 215 70.68 4.32 94.14
CA ASN A 215 71.88 4.83 94.80
C ASN A 215 71.54 5.67 96.05
N LEU A 216 70.45 6.43 96.00
CA LEU A 216 69.88 7.15 97.14
C LEU A 216 69.30 6.18 98.18
N MET A 217 68.74 5.03 97.76
CA MET A 217 68.24 3.97 98.62
C MET A 217 69.40 3.21 99.29
N LYS A 218 70.49 2.95 98.56
CA LYS A 218 71.74 2.42 99.11
C LYS A 218 72.42 3.39 100.09
N THR A 219 72.22 4.70 99.92
CA THR A 219 72.62 5.71 100.92
C THR A 219 71.53 5.98 101.98
N SER A 220 70.29 5.52 101.76
CA SER A 220 69.13 5.58 102.65
C SER A 220 69.06 4.43 103.67
N ASP A 221 69.90 3.40 103.55
CA ASP A 221 70.20 2.50 104.69
C ASP A 221 70.83 3.26 105.88
N THR A 222 71.15 4.54 105.69
CA THR A 222 71.56 5.44 106.77
C THR A 222 70.45 6.31 107.36
N LYS A 223 69.28 6.51 106.73
CA LYS A 223 68.22 7.40 107.28
C LYS A 223 66.81 7.04 106.82
N LYS A 224 66.16 6.17 107.61
CA LYS A 224 64.70 6.15 107.79
C LYS A 224 64.24 7.50 108.33
N THR A 225 63.33 8.19 107.63
CA THR A 225 62.09 8.87 108.10
C THR A 225 61.72 10.00 107.10
N GLU A 226 60.42 10.14 106.82
CA GLU A 226 59.74 11.16 105.96
C GLU A 226 59.65 10.78 104.47
N ILE A 227 58.64 10.05 103.97
CA ILE A 227 57.18 10.27 104.03
C ILE A 227 56.76 11.66 103.50
N PHE A 228 57.09 12.02 102.25
CA PHE A 228 56.39 13.12 101.57
C PHE A 228 56.33 13.08 100.02
N THR A 229 56.71 12.02 99.32
CA THR A 229 56.74 11.99 97.84
C THR A 229 55.91 10.86 97.21
N LEU A 230 54.74 10.57 97.78
CA LEU A 230 53.75 9.65 97.18
C LEU A 230 52.61 10.37 96.43
N MET A 231 52.59 11.70 96.36
CA MET A 231 51.51 12.45 95.67
C MET A 231 51.70 12.58 94.15
N ASN A 232 52.91 12.49 93.60
CA ASN A 232 53.16 12.79 92.17
C ASN A 232 52.95 11.61 91.20
N LEU A 233 52.70 10.39 91.69
CA LEU A 233 52.43 9.22 90.84
C LEU A 233 50.94 9.04 90.49
N THR A 234 50.05 9.72 91.20
CA THR A 234 48.59 9.68 90.98
C THR A 234 48.15 10.64 89.87
N ASP A 235 48.88 11.73 89.66
CA ASP A 235 48.53 12.75 88.65
C ASP A 235 48.90 12.29 87.22
N ASP A 236 49.98 11.52 87.03
CA ASP A 236 50.37 10.99 85.72
C ASP A 236 49.42 9.88 85.23
N ALA A 237 48.90 9.06 86.15
CA ALA A 237 47.88 8.06 85.82
C ALA A 237 46.54 8.72 85.43
N THR A 238 46.20 9.85 86.04
CA THR A 238 44.96 10.59 85.76
C THR A 238 45.02 11.32 84.42
N GLN A 239 46.17 11.87 84.02
CA GLN A 239 46.35 12.47 82.70
C GLN A 239 46.24 11.45 81.55
N ARG A 240 46.79 10.25 81.72
CA ARG A 240 46.71 9.18 80.71
C ARG A 240 45.30 8.64 80.51
N ILE A 241 44.47 8.62 81.57
CA ILE A 241 43.05 8.26 81.47
C ILE A 241 42.27 9.31 80.67
N SER A 242 42.55 10.61 80.87
CA SER A 242 41.88 11.67 80.10
C SER A 242 42.22 11.63 78.60
N LEU A 243 43.43 11.20 78.24
CA LEU A 243 43.85 11.08 76.84
C LEU A 243 43.10 9.95 76.12
N LEU A 244 42.84 8.85 76.82
CA LEU A 244 42.05 7.72 76.30
C LEU A 244 40.57 8.06 76.15
N GLU A 245 40.01 8.87 77.05
CA GLU A 245 38.63 9.38 76.92
C GLU A 245 38.49 10.32 75.72
N ASN A 246 39.44 11.24 75.51
CA ASN A 246 39.44 12.13 74.34
C ASN A 246 39.58 11.35 73.01
N LEU A 247 40.36 10.27 72.98
CA LEU A 247 40.50 9.43 71.78
C LEU A 247 39.19 8.68 71.44
N LYS A 248 38.45 8.26 72.47
CA LYS A 248 37.13 7.63 72.32
C LYS A 248 36.12 8.61 71.71
N ASP A 249 36.15 9.86 72.15
CA ASP A 249 35.23 10.91 71.66
C ASP A 249 35.49 11.33 70.21
N VAL A 250 36.68 11.05 69.67
CA VAL A 250 37.02 11.29 68.24
C VAL A 250 36.70 10.08 67.36
N LEU A 251 36.95 8.86 67.86
CA LEU A 251 36.80 7.64 67.07
C LEU A 251 35.34 7.20 66.93
N VAL A 252 34.52 7.35 67.98
CA VAL A 252 33.11 6.91 67.97
C VAL A 252 32.29 7.67 66.91
N PRO A 253 32.33 9.03 66.82
CA PRO A 253 31.55 9.75 65.81
C PRO A 253 32.01 9.51 64.36
N ARG A 254 33.29 9.19 64.16
CA ARG A 254 33.81 8.82 62.84
C ARG A 254 33.30 7.45 62.39
N LEU A 255 33.17 6.50 63.33
CA LEU A 255 32.59 5.18 63.07
C LEU A 255 31.09 5.28 62.76
N ASP A 256 30.35 6.11 63.50
CA ASP A 256 28.91 6.33 63.28
C ASP A 256 28.64 6.93 61.87
N LYS A 257 29.45 7.90 61.43
CA LYS A 257 29.33 8.47 60.07
C LYS A 257 29.63 7.46 58.95
N LEU A 258 30.51 6.49 59.19
CA LEU A 258 30.79 5.42 58.23
C LEU A 258 29.63 4.43 58.14
N ILE A 259 29.02 4.08 59.27
CA ILE A 259 27.83 3.22 59.33
C ILE A 259 26.65 3.88 58.60
N GLU A 260 26.43 5.18 58.80
CA GLU A 260 25.36 5.94 58.14
C GLU A 260 25.55 5.98 56.61
N LYS A 261 26.78 6.21 56.13
CA LYS A 261 27.11 6.17 54.69
C LYS A 261 26.90 4.77 54.08
N GLN A 262 27.24 3.72 54.82
CA GLN A 262 27.03 2.34 54.37
C GLN A 262 25.53 2.02 54.23
N GLY A 263 24.70 2.49 55.16
CA GLY A 263 23.23 2.37 55.10
C GLY A 263 22.65 3.05 53.86
N ALA A 264 23.01 4.32 53.63
CA ALA A 264 22.49 5.09 52.48
C ALA A 264 22.90 4.48 51.11
N MET A 265 24.07 3.85 51.03
CA MET A 265 24.51 3.17 49.81
C MET A 265 23.70 1.88 49.57
N LYS A 266 23.40 1.11 50.62
CA LYS A 266 22.55 -0.08 50.55
C LYS A 266 21.13 0.27 50.09
N ASP A 267 20.54 1.33 50.64
CA ASP A 267 19.18 1.77 50.27
C ASP A 267 19.08 2.24 48.80
N LYS A 268 20.13 2.87 48.26
CA LYS A 268 20.20 3.22 46.83
C LYS A 268 20.28 1.99 45.94
N MET A 269 21.05 0.98 46.35
CA MET A 269 21.22 -0.27 45.61
C MET A 269 19.93 -1.10 45.63
N ASP A 270 19.24 -1.16 46.76
CA ASP A 270 17.96 -1.85 46.92
C ASP A 270 16.87 -1.15 46.08
N ASN A 271 16.82 0.18 46.05
CA ASN A 271 15.90 0.95 45.20
C ASN A 271 16.15 0.76 43.69
N GLN A 272 17.41 0.69 43.25
CA GLN A 272 17.73 0.39 41.84
C GLN A 272 17.38 -1.06 41.46
N THR A 273 17.55 -2.00 42.39
CA THR A 273 17.19 -3.41 42.21
C THR A 273 15.66 -3.58 42.11
N ILE A 274 14.89 -2.80 42.88
CA ILE A 274 13.42 -2.74 42.78
C ILE A 274 12.97 -2.19 41.40
N GLY A 275 13.65 -1.17 40.87
CA GLY A 275 13.35 -0.61 39.55
C GLY A 275 13.67 -1.54 38.37
N LEU A 276 14.69 -2.39 38.50
CA LEU A 276 15.06 -3.39 37.47
C LEU A 276 14.17 -4.63 37.52
N ASN A 277 13.76 -5.06 38.72
CA ASN A 277 12.81 -6.17 38.90
C ASN A 277 11.36 -5.81 38.49
N ALA A 278 11.06 -4.54 38.22
CA ALA A 278 9.76 -4.11 37.71
C ALA A 278 9.58 -4.34 36.20
N LYS A 279 10.67 -4.58 35.45
CA LYS A 279 10.62 -4.79 33.99
C LYS A 279 10.40 -6.27 33.68
N VAL A 280 9.16 -6.61 33.34
CA VAL A 280 8.76 -7.97 32.97
C VAL A 280 8.48 -8.01 31.48
N ALA A 281 9.23 -8.79 30.71
CA ALA A 281 8.99 -8.98 29.28
C ALA A 281 9.43 -10.35 28.81
N VAL A 282 8.58 -11.04 28.05
CA VAL A 282 8.93 -12.26 27.29
C VAL A 282 8.49 -12.10 25.86
N SER A 283 9.32 -12.59 24.93
CA SER A 283 8.90 -12.92 23.57
C SER A 283 9.34 -14.33 23.24
N ALA A 284 8.41 -15.15 22.76
CA ALA A 284 8.68 -16.55 22.42
C ALA A 284 7.93 -16.94 21.14
N CYS A 285 8.51 -17.84 20.36
CA CYS A 285 7.96 -18.27 19.09
C CYS A 285 7.50 -19.73 19.13
N ALA A 286 6.41 -19.97 18.42
CA ALA A 286 5.75 -21.25 18.35
C ALA A 286 6.47 -22.24 17.44
N THR A 287 6.27 -23.51 17.73
CA THR A 287 6.53 -24.63 16.81
C THR A 287 5.21 -25.15 16.26
N GLU A 288 5.25 -26.05 15.28
CA GLU A 288 4.04 -26.62 14.66
C GLU A 288 3.18 -27.47 15.63
N GLN A 289 3.64 -27.68 16.86
CA GLN A 289 2.98 -28.54 17.85
C GLN A 289 2.06 -27.73 18.77
N SER A 290 0.80 -28.14 18.83
CA SER A 290 -0.14 -27.76 19.89
C SER A 290 -0.45 -28.97 20.80
N VAL A 291 -0.69 -28.73 22.08
CA VAL A 291 -1.11 -29.77 23.03
C VAL A 291 -2.51 -29.42 23.52
N GLY A 292 -3.51 -30.26 23.22
CA GLY A 292 -4.91 -29.97 23.56
C GLY A 292 -5.47 -28.71 22.88
N GLY A 293 -4.90 -28.32 21.73
CA GLY A 293 -5.24 -27.09 21.01
C GLY A 293 -4.54 -25.83 21.54
N ILE A 294 -3.77 -25.92 22.63
CA ILE A 294 -2.97 -24.81 23.14
C ILE A 294 -1.66 -24.71 22.36
N VAL A 295 -1.36 -23.52 21.84
CA VAL A 295 -0.14 -23.25 21.09
C VAL A 295 1.04 -23.16 22.04
N ARG A 296 2.10 -23.93 21.78
CA ARG A 296 3.33 -23.90 22.57
C ARG A 296 4.35 -22.95 21.96
N PHE A 297 5.11 -22.26 22.81
CA PHE A 297 6.15 -21.32 22.40
C PHE A 297 7.52 -21.72 22.98
N PRO A 298 8.15 -22.81 22.50
CA PRO A 298 9.37 -23.33 23.10
C PRO A 298 10.59 -22.44 22.87
N THR A 299 10.61 -21.65 21.79
CA THR A 299 11.78 -20.88 21.37
C THR A 299 11.69 -19.44 21.89
N VAL A 300 12.32 -19.19 23.03
CA VAL A 300 12.35 -17.88 23.68
C VAL A 300 13.35 -16.97 22.96
N LYS A 301 12.90 -15.78 22.57
CA LYS A 301 13.71 -14.73 21.93
C LYS A 301 14.18 -13.68 22.91
N THR A 302 13.38 -13.39 23.92
CA THR A 302 13.67 -12.37 24.93
C THR A 302 13.02 -12.75 26.25
N GLU A 303 13.72 -12.54 27.36
CA GLU A 303 13.25 -12.78 28.73
C GLU A 303 13.88 -11.75 29.67
N PHE A 304 13.02 -11.03 30.40
CA PHE A 304 13.41 -10.10 31.46
C PHE A 304 12.40 -10.20 32.60
N GLY A 305 12.89 -10.35 33.84
CA GLY A 305 12.05 -10.27 35.05
C GLY A 305 10.98 -11.37 35.19
N ILE A 306 11.15 -12.52 34.54
CA ILE A 306 10.22 -13.66 34.60
C ILE A 306 10.94 -14.86 35.19
N SER A 307 10.30 -15.58 36.13
CA SER A 307 10.90 -16.75 36.77
C SER A 307 10.31 -18.08 36.31
N LYS A 308 9.07 -18.08 35.79
CA LYS A 308 8.33 -19.29 35.40
C LYS A 308 8.08 -19.42 33.90
N LEU A 309 9.14 -19.45 33.10
CA LEU A 309 9.02 -19.56 31.65
C LEU A 309 8.72 -20.98 31.14
N SER A 310 9.01 -22.00 31.95
CA SER A 310 8.85 -23.41 31.58
C SER A 310 7.40 -23.75 31.19
N GLY A 311 6.40 -23.10 31.80
CA GLY A 311 4.99 -23.24 31.43
C GLY A 311 4.71 -22.82 29.99
N LEU A 312 5.29 -21.70 29.55
CA LEU A 312 5.09 -21.16 28.20
C LEU A 312 5.73 -22.07 27.14
N GLN A 313 6.90 -22.65 27.46
CA GLN A 313 7.62 -23.54 26.56
C GLN A 313 7.01 -24.95 26.49
N THR A 314 6.54 -25.48 27.63
CA THR A 314 6.08 -26.88 27.73
C THR A 314 4.57 -27.03 27.55
N ARG A 315 3.76 -26.08 28.04
CA ARG A 315 2.30 -26.12 27.96
C ARG A 315 1.70 -25.01 27.10
N GLY A 316 2.47 -23.96 26.78
CA GLY A 316 1.94 -22.79 26.06
C GLY A 316 1.29 -21.76 26.97
N GLU A 317 1.53 -21.84 28.28
CA GLU A 317 0.91 -20.99 29.29
C GLU A 317 1.95 -20.10 29.98
N PHE A 318 1.78 -18.79 29.85
CA PHE A 318 2.48 -17.83 30.70
C PHE A 318 1.78 -17.73 32.05
N VAL A 319 2.51 -17.89 33.16
CA VAL A 319 1.99 -17.71 34.52
C VAL A 319 2.57 -16.42 35.09
N CYS A 320 1.71 -15.51 35.51
CA CYS A 320 2.09 -14.22 36.06
C CYS A 320 2.73 -14.39 37.45
N ASP A 321 3.96 -13.91 37.63
CA ASP A 321 4.64 -13.90 38.94
C ASP A 321 4.57 -12.54 39.64
N ILE A 322 4.35 -11.46 38.89
CA ILE A 322 4.37 -10.08 39.38
C ILE A 322 3.08 -9.41 38.91
N PRO A 323 2.22 -8.93 39.81
CA PRO A 323 0.94 -8.36 39.40
C PRO A 323 1.14 -7.01 38.68
N GLY A 324 0.21 -6.67 37.79
CA GLY A 324 0.15 -5.37 37.11
C GLY A 324 -0.52 -5.42 35.76
N LEU A 325 -0.36 -4.35 34.97
CA LEU A 325 -0.94 -4.25 33.63
C LEU A 325 0.07 -4.74 32.59
N TYR A 326 -0.37 -5.68 31.75
CA TYR A 326 0.46 -6.30 30.72
C TYR A 326 -0.08 -6.00 29.33
N LEU A 327 0.80 -5.73 28.38
CA LEU A 327 0.50 -5.76 26.95
C LEU A 327 0.84 -7.15 26.42
N VAL A 328 -0.18 -7.85 25.93
CA VAL A 328 -0.08 -9.17 25.31
C VAL A 328 -0.29 -9.03 23.81
N SER A 329 0.72 -9.38 23.03
CA SER A 329 0.69 -9.38 21.57
C SER A 329 0.91 -10.80 21.07
N VAL A 330 0.04 -11.28 20.20
CA VAL A 330 0.13 -12.60 19.58
C VAL A 330 0.06 -12.41 18.08
N TYR A 331 0.97 -13.07 17.37
CA TYR A 331 1.01 -13.15 15.92
C TYR A 331 1.12 -14.61 15.53
N LEU A 332 0.08 -15.17 14.90
CA LEU A 332 0.10 -16.53 14.38
C LEU A 332 -0.02 -16.54 12.86
N VAL A 333 0.67 -17.47 12.23
CA VAL A 333 0.62 -17.70 10.78
C VAL A 333 0.12 -19.10 10.51
N SER A 334 -0.86 -19.23 9.62
CA SER A 334 -1.44 -20.52 9.24
C SER A 334 -1.76 -20.58 7.75
N ALA A 335 -1.50 -21.73 7.11
CA ALA A 335 -1.98 -22.02 5.76
C ALA A 335 -3.43 -22.53 5.75
N THR A 336 -4.04 -22.78 6.92
CA THR A 336 -5.36 -23.41 6.99
C THR A 336 -6.46 -22.39 6.68
N THR A 337 -7.39 -22.77 5.82
CA THR A 337 -8.53 -21.92 5.46
C THR A 337 -9.49 -21.81 6.64
N HIS A 338 -9.90 -20.58 6.95
CA HIS A 338 -10.75 -20.25 8.11
C HIS A 338 -10.16 -20.63 9.47
N ALA A 339 -8.82 -20.65 9.59
CA ALA A 339 -8.18 -20.81 10.88
C ALA A 339 -8.55 -19.66 11.82
N ASN A 340 -8.66 -19.95 13.11
CA ASN A 340 -8.85 -18.91 14.12
C ASN A 340 -8.24 -19.35 15.44
N PHE A 341 -7.92 -18.38 16.28
CA PHE A 341 -7.43 -18.61 17.63
C PHE A 341 -8.05 -17.62 18.59
N ASN A 342 -8.10 -18.00 19.86
CA ASN A 342 -8.52 -17.12 20.93
C ASN A 342 -7.37 -16.96 21.93
N LEU A 343 -7.25 -15.75 22.46
CA LEU A 343 -6.37 -15.41 23.56
C LEU A 343 -7.15 -15.53 24.87
N TYR A 344 -6.62 -16.28 25.84
CA TYR A 344 -7.29 -16.55 27.11
C TYR A 344 -6.56 -15.94 28.30
N LYS A 345 -7.34 -15.53 29.32
CA LYS A 345 -6.89 -15.30 30.70
C LYS A 345 -7.67 -16.22 31.64
N ASN A 346 -7.01 -17.08 32.40
CA ASN A 346 -7.63 -17.98 33.40
C ASN A 346 -8.87 -18.75 32.88
N SER A 347 -8.91 -19.15 31.60
CA SER A 347 -10.07 -19.75 30.91
C SER A 347 -11.15 -18.80 30.37
N TYR A 348 -11.06 -17.50 30.60
CA TYR A 348 -11.91 -16.50 29.95
C TYR A 348 -11.31 -16.08 28.61
N ASP A 349 -12.14 -16.07 27.56
CA ASP A 349 -11.76 -15.57 26.24
C ASP A 349 -11.64 -14.04 26.30
N LEU A 350 -10.47 -13.53 25.93
CA LEU A 350 -10.19 -12.11 25.82
C LEU A 350 -10.47 -11.58 24.42
N THR A 351 -10.11 -12.35 23.39
CA THR A 351 -10.19 -11.94 21.99
C THR A 351 -10.06 -13.14 21.08
N LYS A 352 -10.91 -13.16 20.06
CA LYS A 352 -10.89 -14.10 18.95
C LYS A 352 -10.35 -13.45 17.69
N VAL A 353 -9.44 -14.14 17.01
CA VAL A 353 -8.81 -13.67 15.77
C VAL A 353 -9.02 -14.68 14.66
N PHE A 354 -9.54 -14.22 13.53
CA PHE A 354 -9.71 -15.01 12.32
C PHE A 354 -8.51 -14.83 11.39
N MET A 355 -8.08 -15.92 10.78
CA MET A 355 -6.98 -16.00 9.83
C MET A 355 -7.49 -16.63 8.54
N LYS A 356 -7.14 -16.03 7.41
CA LYS A 356 -7.53 -16.53 6.10
C LYS A 356 -6.30 -17.05 5.35
N GLY A 357 -5.92 -18.29 5.62
CA GLY A 357 -4.97 -19.03 4.78
C GLY A 357 -5.67 -19.72 3.60
N SER A 358 -4.89 -20.18 2.62
CA SER A 358 -5.38 -21.06 1.55
C SER A 358 -4.56 -22.34 1.53
N SER A 359 -5.22 -23.47 1.79
CA SER A 359 -4.57 -24.78 1.83
C SER A 359 -4.24 -25.34 0.44
N LYS A 360 -4.68 -24.67 -0.64
CA LYS A 360 -4.58 -25.20 -2.00
C LYS A 360 -3.16 -25.14 -2.57
N ASP A 361 -2.39 -24.11 -2.21
CA ASP A 361 -1.10 -23.82 -2.88
C ASP A 361 0.12 -23.94 -1.96
N ASN A 362 -0.07 -24.30 -0.67
CA ASN A 362 0.97 -24.38 0.36
C ASN A 362 1.89 -23.13 0.49
N ARG A 363 1.48 -22.03 -0.15
CA ARG A 363 2.22 -20.76 -0.27
C ARG A 363 1.41 -19.57 0.23
N ASP A 364 0.09 -19.73 0.37
CA ASP A 364 -0.83 -18.69 0.82
C ASP A 364 -1.07 -18.81 2.32
N TYR A 365 -0.22 -18.14 3.08
CA TYR A 365 -0.33 -18.06 4.52
C TYR A 365 -1.20 -16.89 4.94
N GLY A 366 -2.17 -17.17 5.80
CA GLY A 366 -2.93 -16.17 6.52
C GLY A 366 -2.26 -15.83 7.84
N THR A 367 -2.28 -14.56 8.19
CA THR A 367 -1.78 -14.05 9.46
C THR A 367 -2.94 -13.59 10.33
N GLY A 368 -2.88 -13.90 11.63
CA GLY A 368 -3.77 -13.34 12.64
C GLY A 368 -2.96 -12.68 13.74
N THR A 369 -3.36 -11.45 14.09
CA THR A 369 -2.71 -10.67 15.14
C THR A 369 -3.74 -10.27 16.20
N ALA A 370 -3.40 -10.47 17.48
CA ALA A 370 -4.12 -9.92 18.62
C ALA A 370 -3.17 -9.04 19.42
N VAL A 371 -3.64 -7.88 19.87
CA VAL A 371 -2.93 -7.05 20.86
C VAL A 371 -3.94 -6.64 21.91
N GLN A 372 -3.68 -6.97 23.17
CA GLN A 372 -4.56 -6.68 24.30
C GLN A 372 -3.78 -6.19 25.51
N ALA A 373 -4.33 -5.19 26.21
CA ALA A 373 -3.87 -4.79 27.53
C ALA A 373 -4.69 -5.53 28.59
N VAL A 374 -4.02 -6.28 29.46
CA VAL A 374 -4.65 -7.19 30.42
C VAL A 374 -4.02 -6.98 31.79
N GLU A 375 -4.84 -6.68 32.79
CA GLU A 375 -4.40 -6.66 34.18
C GLU A 375 -4.28 -8.10 34.68
N LEU A 376 -3.13 -8.46 35.25
CA LEU A 376 -2.82 -9.81 35.72
C LEU A 376 -2.45 -9.75 37.21
N ASP A 377 -3.03 -10.68 37.98
CA ASP A 377 -2.64 -10.98 39.35
C ASP A 377 -1.63 -12.13 39.39
N VAL A 378 -0.97 -12.31 40.53
CA VAL A 378 -0.04 -13.43 40.73
C VAL A 378 -0.78 -14.76 40.58
N GLY A 379 -0.29 -15.63 39.70
CA GLY A 379 -0.89 -16.93 39.38
C GLY A 379 -1.82 -16.90 38.18
N ASP A 380 -2.20 -15.72 37.66
CA ASP A 380 -3.00 -15.63 36.44
C ASP A 380 -2.24 -16.22 35.25
N THR A 381 -2.98 -16.88 34.35
CA THR A 381 -2.42 -17.55 33.17
C THR A 381 -2.87 -16.87 31.88
N ILE A 382 -1.93 -16.65 30.95
CA ILE A 382 -2.19 -16.25 29.57
C ILE A 382 -1.78 -17.37 28.62
N TYR A 383 -2.67 -17.74 27.70
CA TYR A 383 -2.37 -18.74 26.67
C TYR A 383 -3.19 -18.53 25.40
N VAL A 384 -2.74 -19.14 24.31
CA VAL A 384 -3.41 -19.06 23.00
C VAL A 384 -3.93 -20.44 22.64
N LYS A 385 -5.21 -20.52 22.25
CA LYS A 385 -5.84 -21.78 21.87
C LYS A 385 -6.46 -21.69 20.48
N LEU A 386 -6.21 -22.71 19.67
CA LEU A 386 -6.79 -22.89 18.35
C LEU A 386 -8.19 -23.49 18.48
N GLU A 387 -9.20 -22.93 17.80
CA GLU A 387 -10.54 -23.54 17.74
C GLU A 387 -10.65 -24.51 16.56
N GLY A 388 -9.94 -25.63 16.63
CA GLY A 388 -9.96 -26.65 15.59
C GLY A 388 -8.59 -27.28 15.39
N GLN A 389 -8.50 -28.16 14.40
CA GLN A 389 -7.22 -28.74 13.98
C GLN A 389 -6.61 -27.85 12.89
N TYR A 390 -5.84 -26.85 13.31
CA TYR A 390 -5.13 -25.94 12.40
C TYR A 390 -3.63 -26.16 12.48
N THR A 391 -2.97 -26.15 11.33
CA THR A 391 -1.51 -26.13 11.27
C THR A 391 -1.03 -24.69 11.39
N ILE A 392 -0.27 -24.39 12.44
CA ILE A 392 0.47 -23.13 12.56
C ILE A 392 1.87 -23.33 11.99
N VAL A 393 2.39 -22.29 11.32
CA VAL A 393 3.76 -22.33 10.79
C VAL A 393 4.72 -22.13 11.95
N GLY A 394 5.38 -23.21 12.35
CA GLY A 394 6.42 -23.20 13.37
C GLY A 394 7.77 -23.00 12.71
N ASN A 395 8.35 -21.79 12.81
CA ASN A 395 9.76 -21.47 12.47
C ASN A 395 10.04 -19.98 12.71
N SER A 396 9.71 -19.46 13.89
CA SER A 396 9.78 -18.02 14.21
C SER A 396 8.77 -17.12 13.47
N SER A 397 7.91 -17.68 12.62
CA SER A 397 6.82 -16.93 11.98
C SER A 397 5.59 -16.76 12.87
N SER A 398 5.47 -17.50 13.97
CA SER A 398 4.35 -17.36 14.91
C SER A 398 4.94 -17.09 16.29
N CYS A 399 4.58 -15.99 16.95
CA CYS A 399 5.17 -15.61 18.23
C CYS A 399 4.15 -14.94 19.17
N ILE A 400 4.44 -15.01 20.46
CA ILE A 400 3.74 -14.31 21.54
C ILE A 400 4.75 -13.40 22.25
N THR A 401 4.31 -12.20 22.58
CA THR A 401 5.05 -11.22 23.37
C THR A 401 4.16 -10.74 24.51
N ILE A 402 4.68 -10.81 25.73
CA ILE A 402 3.99 -10.39 26.95
C ILE A 402 4.91 -9.44 27.70
N MET A 403 4.45 -8.22 27.94
CA MET A 403 5.28 -7.17 28.56
C MET A 403 4.47 -6.38 29.58
N LYS A 404 5.00 -6.24 30.80
CA LYS A 404 4.41 -5.37 31.82
C LYS A 404 4.61 -3.91 31.41
N ILE A 405 3.51 -3.16 31.39
CA ILE A 405 3.47 -1.74 31.05
C ILE A 405 3.12 -0.85 32.26
N LYS A 406 2.55 -1.42 33.34
CA LYS A 406 2.30 -0.71 34.60
C LYS A 406 2.41 -1.62 35.81
#